data_AF-V4R215-F1
#
_entry.id   AF-V4R215-F1
#
_cell.length_a   1.000
_cell.length_b   1.000
_cell.length_c   1.000
_cell.angle_alpha   90.00
_cell.angle_beta   90.00
_cell.angle_gamma   90.00
#
_symmetry.space_group_name_H-M   'P 1'
#
loop_
_entity.id
_entity.type
_entity.pdbx_description
1 polymer ?
#
loop_
_entity_poly.entity_id
_entity_poly.type
_entity_poly.pdbx_seq_one_letter_code
_entity_poly.pdbx_strand_id
1 'polypeptide(L)'
;MLTPVWGLPEGTVGFEAAGHITHDDYKERLIPALEAALEEHGKVRFLFVLGKKFEGYDPTAMFDDSMFGIRHINDFDRIAVVTDNQMIAGMIQTMGPMLPSETKVFPVAQLDRAKAWLGD
;
A
#
# COMPACT_ATOMS: atom_id res chain seq x y z
N MET A 1 11.46 -4.17 6.15
CA MET A 1 10.64 -3.81 7.32
C MET A 1 9.52 -2.86 6.94
N LEU A 2 8.29 -3.18 7.36
CA LEU A 2 7.12 -2.31 7.24
C LEU A 2 6.82 -1.58 8.56
N THR A 3 6.69 -0.26 8.51
CA THR A 3 6.36 0.58 9.67
C THR A 3 5.01 1.27 9.48
N PRO A 4 4.07 1.20 10.44
CA PRO A 4 2.78 1.88 10.31
C PRO A 4 2.93 3.40 10.18
N VAL A 5 2.12 4.00 9.32
CA VAL A 5 1.99 5.46 9.18
C VAL A 5 0.75 5.91 9.96
N TRP A 6 0.95 6.83 10.90
CA TRP A 6 -0.12 7.35 11.76
C TRP A 6 -0.68 8.68 11.23
N GLY A 7 -1.83 9.10 11.78
CA GLY A 7 -2.48 10.36 11.42
C GLY A 7 -3.09 10.34 10.02
N LEU A 8 -3.63 9.18 9.63
CA LEU A 8 -4.33 8.99 8.37
C LEU A 8 -5.83 9.23 8.55
N PRO A 9 -6.56 9.53 7.47
CA PRO A 9 -8.02 9.60 7.50
C PRO A 9 -8.65 8.30 8.04
N GLU A 10 -9.86 8.40 8.58
CA GLU A 10 -10.61 7.22 9.04
C GLU A 10 -10.78 6.18 7.93
N GLY A 11 -10.74 4.89 8.28
CA GLY A 11 -10.77 3.78 7.32
C GLY A 11 -9.50 3.65 6.47
N THR A 12 -8.42 4.36 6.81
CA THR A 12 -7.15 4.31 6.09
C THR A 12 -6.08 3.54 6.86
N VAL A 13 -5.51 2.53 6.20
CA VAL A 13 -4.31 1.81 6.65
C VAL A 13 -3.11 2.33 5.87
N GLY A 14 -1.97 2.54 6.52
CA GLY A 14 -0.78 2.95 5.83
C GLY A 14 0.51 2.41 6.39
N PHE A 15 1.45 2.12 5.50
CA PHE A 15 2.78 1.61 5.84
C PHE A 15 3.88 2.30 5.03
N GLU A 16 5.02 2.51 5.67
CA GLU A 16 6.27 2.90 5.04
C GLU A 16 7.23 1.70 4.99
N ALA A 17 7.77 1.47 3.80
CA ALA A 17 8.73 0.43 3.49
C ALA A 17 10.16 0.95 3.65
N ALA A 18 10.97 0.23 4.44
CA ALA A 18 12.39 0.48 4.60
C ALA A 18 13.21 -0.82 4.55
N GLY A 19 14.38 -0.74 3.92
CA GLY A 19 15.24 -1.87 3.59
C GLY A 19 14.58 -2.80 2.58
N HIS A 20 14.89 -4.08 2.73
CA HIS A 20 14.22 -5.15 2.02
C HIS A 20 12.93 -5.53 2.75
N ILE A 21 11.83 -5.67 2.00
CA ILE A 21 10.55 -6.13 2.55
C ILE A 21 10.48 -7.64 2.43
N THR A 22 10.21 -8.30 3.56
CA THR A 22 10.15 -9.77 3.67
C THR A 22 8.71 -10.26 3.65
N HIS A 23 8.54 -11.59 3.52
CA HIS A 23 7.23 -12.23 3.66
C HIS A 23 6.59 -12.00 5.04
N ASP A 24 7.41 -12.06 6.09
CA ASP A 24 6.94 -11.91 7.46
C ASP A 24 6.43 -10.48 7.72
N ASP A 25 7.05 -9.46 7.11
CA ASP A 25 6.54 -8.09 7.17
C ASP A 25 5.08 -8.01 6.67
N TYR A 26 4.74 -8.75 5.61
CA TYR A 26 3.38 -8.79 5.10
C TYR A 26 2.43 -9.55 6.03
N LYS A 27 2.77 -10.78 6.39
CA LYS A 27 1.94 -11.67 7.20
C LYS A 27 1.69 -11.15 8.61
N GLU A 28 2.70 -10.56 9.24
CA GLU A 28 2.62 -10.16 10.64
C GLU A 28 2.18 -8.71 10.82
N ARG A 29 2.29 -7.86 9.79
CA ARG A 29 1.99 -6.43 9.89
C ARG A 29 0.91 -5.98 8.93
N LEU A 30 1.11 -6.19 7.63
CA LEU A 30 0.27 -5.60 6.59
C LEU A 30 -1.11 -6.27 6.54
N ILE A 31 -1.14 -7.60 6.42
CA ILE A 31 -2.37 -8.37 6.27
C ILE A 31 -3.30 -8.19 7.48
N PRO A 32 -2.85 -8.36 8.74
CA PRO A 32 -3.74 -8.21 9.90
C PRO A 32 -4.30 -6.78 10.05
N ALA A 33 -3.52 -5.76 9.69
CA ALA A 33 -3.98 -4.38 9.74
C ALA A 33 -5.06 -4.09 8.69
N LEU A 34 -4.92 -4.66 7.49
CA LEU A 34 -5.91 -4.55 6.43
C LEU A 34 -7.19 -5.32 6.78
N GLU A 35 -7.08 -6.54 7.28
CA GLU A 35 -8.24 -7.34 7.73
C GLU A 35 -9.02 -6.62 8.84
N ALA A 36 -8.33 -6.10 9.86
CA ALA A 36 -8.98 -5.35 10.93
C ALA A 36 -9.73 -4.11 10.42
N ALA A 37 -9.12 -3.35 9.51
CA ALA A 37 -9.77 -2.18 8.92
C ALA A 37 -10.98 -2.55 8.04
N LEU A 38 -10.90 -3.69 7.33
CA LEU A 38 -12.00 -4.22 6.54
C LEU A 38 -13.16 -4.71 7.41
N GLU A 39 -12.88 -5.39 8.53
CA GLU A 39 -13.90 -5.82 9.48
C GLU A 39 -14.61 -4.63 10.12
N GLU A 40 -13.88 -3.55 10.42
CA GLU A 40 -14.42 -2.36 11.08
C GLU A 40 -15.22 -1.46 10.12
N HIS A 41 -14.72 -1.23 8.90
CA HIS A 41 -15.24 -0.20 8.00
C HIS A 41 -15.87 -0.76 6.72
N GLY A 42 -15.74 -2.06 6.44
CA GLY A 42 -16.26 -2.74 5.24
C GLY A 42 -15.47 -2.46 3.95
N LYS A 43 -14.78 -1.32 3.87
CA LYS A 43 -13.82 -0.98 2.83
C LYS A 43 -12.59 -0.34 3.43
N VAL A 44 -11.44 -0.51 2.78
CA VAL A 44 -10.18 0.05 3.23
C VAL A 44 -9.58 1.00 2.21
N ARG A 45 -9.02 2.10 2.70
CA ARG A 45 -8.15 2.99 1.94
C ARG A 45 -6.72 2.69 2.32
N PHE A 46 -5.83 2.63 1.34
CA PHE A 46 -4.48 2.14 1.56
C PHE A 46 -3.42 3.14 1.14
N LEU A 47 -2.49 3.44 2.04
CA LEU A 47 -1.30 4.24 1.78
C LEU A 47 -0.05 3.36 1.82
N PHE A 48 0.72 3.33 0.74
CA PHE A 48 1.98 2.60 0.69
C PHE A 48 3.14 3.51 0.32
N VAL A 49 4.06 3.74 1.27
CA VAL A 49 5.19 4.64 1.09
C VAL A 49 6.46 3.85 0.82
N LEU A 50 6.92 3.88 -0.42
CA LEU A 50 8.20 3.34 -0.87
C LEU A 50 9.22 4.49 -0.91
N GLY A 51 9.66 4.89 0.28
CA GLY A 51 10.56 6.02 0.50
C GLY A 51 12.02 5.72 0.11
N LYS A 52 12.93 6.66 0.41
CA LYS A 52 14.36 6.55 0.06
C LYS A 52 15.07 5.36 0.68
N LYS A 53 14.54 4.82 1.77
CA LYS A 53 15.11 3.67 2.47
C LYS A 53 14.68 2.34 1.86
N PHE A 54 13.76 2.32 0.90
CA PHE A 54 13.31 1.10 0.25
C PHE A 54 14.41 0.55 -0.67
N GLU A 55 14.83 -0.68 -0.43
CA GLU A 55 15.89 -1.34 -1.19
C GLU A 55 15.37 -2.42 -2.14
N GLY A 56 14.12 -2.88 -1.93
CA GLY A 56 13.49 -3.89 -2.77
C GLY A 56 12.59 -4.84 -1.99
N TYR A 57 12.10 -5.85 -2.69
CA TYR A 57 11.46 -7.01 -2.09
C TYR A 57 12.46 -8.15 -2.02
N ASP A 58 12.40 -8.94 -0.95
CA ASP A 58 13.09 -10.22 -0.94
C ASP A 58 12.54 -11.09 -2.09
N PRO A 59 13.38 -11.80 -2.87
CA PRO A 59 12.92 -12.68 -3.95
C PRO A 59 11.83 -13.68 -3.51
N THR A 60 11.81 -14.05 -2.23
CA THR A 60 10.79 -14.95 -1.65
C THR A 60 9.50 -14.23 -1.24
N ALA A 61 9.54 -12.92 -1.01
CA ALA A 61 8.38 -12.10 -0.65
C ALA A 61 7.43 -11.86 -1.82
N MET A 62 7.86 -12.12 -3.06
CA MET A 62 7.04 -11.85 -4.25
C MET A 62 5.93 -12.88 -4.53
N PHE A 63 5.86 -14.03 -3.83
CA PHE A 63 5.15 -15.20 -4.40
C PHE A 63 4.02 -15.86 -3.59
N ASP A 64 3.85 -15.61 -2.29
CA ASP A 64 2.69 -16.15 -1.55
C ASP A 64 1.51 -15.14 -1.48
N ASP A 65 1.79 -13.84 -1.49
CA ASP A 65 0.82 -12.75 -1.22
C ASP A 65 -0.02 -12.31 -2.42
N SER A 66 0.20 -12.91 -3.59
CA SER A 66 -0.74 -12.76 -4.72
C SER A 66 -2.16 -13.20 -4.33
N MET A 67 -2.33 -14.04 -3.30
CA MET A 67 -3.63 -14.53 -2.84
C MET A 67 -4.43 -13.52 -1.99
N PHE A 68 -3.79 -12.67 -1.17
CA PHE A 68 -4.51 -11.63 -0.39
C PHE A 68 -4.92 -10.47 -1.30
N GLY A 69 -3.98 -10.04 -2.14
CA GLY A 69 -4.20 -8.99 -3.14
C GLY A 69 -5.27 -9.34 -4.17
N ILE A 70 -5.54 -10.62 -4.46
CA ILE A 70 -6.61 -11.05 -5.38
C ILE A 70 -7.95 -11.26 -4.66
N ARG A 71 -7.95 -11.76 -3.41
CA ARG A 71 -9.19 -11.99 -2.64
C ARG A 71 -9.88 -10.70 -2.19
N HIS A 72 -9.08 -9.72 -1.75
CA HIS A 72 -9.59 -8.47 -1.19
C HIS A 72 -9.46 -7.29 -2.16
N ILE A 73 -9.10 -7.56 -3.42
CA ILE A 73 -8.88 -6.50 -4.41
C ILE A 73 -10.09 -5.57 -4.58
N ASN A 74 -11.31 -6.12 -4.40
CA ASN A 74 -12.58 -5.42 -4.46
C ASN A 74 -12.93 -4.64 -3.18
N ASP A 75 -12.23 -4.91 -2.08
CA ASP A 75 -12.52 -4.32 -0.77
C ASP A 75 -11.71 -3.03 -0.54
N PHE A 76 -10.78 -2.71 -1.45
CA PHE A 76 -10.09 -1.45 -1.48
C PHE A 76 -10.94 -0.38 -2.16
N ASP A 77 -11.14 0.75 -1.47
CA ASP A 77 -11.78 1.93 -2.06
C ASP A 77 -10.75 2.75 -2.85
N ARG A 78 -9.62 3.06 -2.21
CA ARG A 78 -8.53 3.85 -2.79
C ARG A 78 -7.16 3.35 -2.37
N ILE A 79 -6.20 3.43 -3.28
CA ILE A 79 -4.80 3.06 -3.04
C ILE A 79 -3.88 4.20 -3.48
N ALA A 80 -3.14 4.77 -2.53
CA ALA A 80 -2.10 5.74 -2.80
C ALA A 80 -0.73 5.10 -2.63
N VAL A 81 0.05 5.07 -3.71
CA VAL A 81 1.46 4.64 -3.68
C VAL A 81 2.35 5.86 -3.73
N VAL A 82 3.20 6.04 -2.72
CA VAL A 82 4.12 7.17 -2.61
C VAL A 82 5.54 6.67 -2.90
N THR A 83 6.10 7.03 -4.06
CA THR A 83 7.44 6.56 -4.46
C THR A 83 8.13 7.52 -5.41
N ASP A 84 9.45 7.60 -5.31
CA ASP A 84 10.32 8.27 -6.30
C ASP A 84 10.92 7.27 -7.31
N ASN A 85 10.62 5.97 -7.16
CA ASN A 85 11.10 4.93 -8.08
C ASN A 85 10.21 4.91 -9.34
N GLN A 86 10.75 5.41 -10.45
CA GLN A 86 10.04 5.53 -11.73
C GLN A 86 9.60 4.17 -12.31
N MET A 87 10.35 3.10 -12.06
CA MET A 87 9.98 1.76 -12.54
C MET A 87 8.73 1.26 -11.81
N ILE A 88 8.69 1.42 -10.48
CA ILE A 88 7.53 1.06 -9.67
C ILE A 88 6.35 1.96 -10.00
N ALA A 89 6.57 3.28 -10.10
CA ALA A 89 5.53 4.23 -10.50
C ALA A 89 4.90 3.85 -11.85
N GLY A 90 5.73 3.55 -12.86
CA GLY A 90 5.26 3.12 -14.17
C GLY A 90 4.49 1.80 -14.14
N MET A 91 4.94 0.82 -13.36
CA MET A 91 4.23 -0.45 -13.16
C MET A 91 2.84 -0.22 -12.55
N ILE A 92 2.75 0.55 -11.47
CA ILE A 92 1.46 0.85 -10.80
C ILE A 92 0.54 1.66 -11.70
N GLN A 93 1.05 2.65 -12.45
CA GLN A 93 0.24 3.41 -13.41
C GLN A 93 -0.31 2.54 -14.55
N THR A 94 0.44 1.51 -14.94
CA THR A 94 0.01 0.56 -15.99
C THR A 94 -1.02 -0.43 -15.47
N MET A 95 -0.86 -0.93 -14.24
CA MET A 95 -1.75 -1.93 -13.64
C MET A 95 -2.96 -1.35 -12.92
N GLY A 96 -2.85 -0.13 -12.39
CA GLY A 96 -3.88 0.54 -11.58
C GLY A 96 -5.27 0.57 -12.23
N PRO A 97 -5.43 0.89 -13.52
CA PRO A 97 -6.73 0.88 -14.19
C PRO A 97 -7.39 -0.51 -14.31
N MET A 98 -6.66 -1.59 -14.07
CA MET A 98 -7.20 -2.96 -14.05
C MET A 98 -7.74 -3.34 -12.67
N LEU A 99 -7.42 -2.54 -11.64
CA LEU A 99 -7.93 -2.74 -10.29
C LEU A 99 -9.33 -2.12 -10.17
N PRO A 100 -10.23 -2.73 -9.37
CA PRO A 100 -11.54 -2.15 -9.08
C PRO A 100 -11.46 -0.93 -8.16
N SER A 101 -10.30 -0.68 -7.53
CA SER A 101 -10.03 0.44 -6.64
C SER A 101 -9.39 1.61 -7.37
N GLU A 102 -9.68 2.85 -6.95
CA GLU A 102 -8.97 4.01 -7.50
C GLU A 102 -7.52 3.98 -7.01
N THR A 103 -6.57 3.90 -7.95
CA THR A 103 -5.14 3.82 -7.61
C THR A 103 -4.40 5.03 -8.14
N LYS A 104 -3.56 5.65 -7.29
CA LYS A 104 -2.78 6.83 -7.66
C LYS A 104 -1.35 6.77 -7.11
N VAL A 105 -0.41 7.23 -7.94
CA VAL A 105 1.01 7.33 -7.56
C VAL A 105 1.35 8.78 -7.27
N PHE A 106 2.11 9.01 -6.20
CA PHE A 106 2.61 10.32 -5.78
C PHE A 106 4.13 10.26 -5.56
N PRO A 107 4.88 11.33 -5.86
CA PRO A 107 6.26 11.47 -5.42
C PRO A 107 6.36 11.48 -3.89
N VAL A 108 7.51 11.09 -3.32
CA VAL A 108 7.73 11.09 -1.86
C VAL A 108 7.56 12.49 -1.27
N ALA A 109 7.96 13.52 -2.01
CA ALA A 109 7.75 14.93 -1.63
C ALA A 109 6.26 15.33 -1.53
N GLN A 110 5.34 14.51 -2.03
CA GLN A 110 3.89 14.76 -2.02
C GLN A 110 3.13 13.82 -1.07
N LEU A 111 3.81 13.25 -0.06
CA LEU A 111 3.19 12.37 0.93
C LEU A 111 1.93 12.98 1.56
N ASP A 112 1.95 14.25 1.95
CA ASP A 112 0.78 14.90 2.56
C ASP A 112 -0.39 15.05 1.57
N ARG A 113 -0.10 15.24 0.29
CA ARG A 113 -1.12 15.26 -0.77
C ARG A 113 -1.73 13.88 -0.98
N ALA A 114 -0.93 12.82 -0.87
CA ALA A 114 -1.43 11.45 -0.93
C ALA A 114 -2.38 11.14 0.23
N LYS A 115 -2.02 11.57 1.45
CA LYS A 115 -2.87 11.44 2.64
C LYS A 115 -4.19 12.20 2.49
N ALA A 116 -4.13 13.44 2.00
CA ALA A 116 -5.33 14.24 1.75
C ALA A 116 -6.27 13.56 0.74
N TRP A 117 -5.71 13.06 -0.37
CA TRP A 117 -6.50 12.38 -1.40
C TRP A 117 -7.18 11.07 -0.93
N LEU A 118 -6.63 10.41 0.08
CA LEU A 118 -7.29 9.27 0.73
C LEU A 118 -8.42 9.70 1.68
N GLY A 119 -8.46 10.96 2.09
CA GLY A 119 -9.53 11.52 2.92
C GLY A 119 -10.67 12.16 2.13
N ASP A 120 -10.43 12.48 0.86
CA ASP A 120 -11.39 13.09 -0.08
C ASP A 120 -12.45 12.09 -0.56
#